data_AF-A0A4U1BQ84-F1
#
_entry.id   AF-A0A4U1BQ84-F1
#
_cell.length_a   1.000
_cell.length_b   1.000
_cell.length_c   1.000
_cell.angle_alpha   90.00
_cell.angle_beta   90.00
_cell.angle_gamma   90.00
#
_symmetry.space_group_name_H-M   'P 1'
#
loop_
_entity.id
_entity.type
_entity.pdbx_description
1 polymer ?
#
loop_
_entity_poly.entity_id
_entity_poly.type
_entity_poly.pdbx_seq_one_letter_code
_entity_poly.pdbx_strand_id
1 'polypeptide(L)'
;MLTSSIGTISYHKIDRPPQATNLSEFLKELARLMDVNQSQLSYLFETLDKNIVISEHRLKKWLHSSEAPIPQKGARAAIHKLITEVCVSDAIRDAWLTRFQDIIGAELKRRDEKKTAKNQVNQAAPSQHHLTDTTTSNPRPADDRSDTTPEADATETPKNRRQPILILAAVALGIIYWVFAISQPKPVDQITTTESTPPLPNPNQVEHTDNAIQARADDLSEPMPKAKPAIQAKPSMVTTIPDSNQHKQPQPNLLMDAYIIGDLYKQLPKTPSGYQILSRVHSGSAPFTFADHLVDDTLFDVAADKDVGLHYHGQLNLDEAGTHLFSLRYQSGRHAVNQLLKKCRIVLNINNEQLIDGFVPIGLEQTKAAEAQVNLKQGANDFNLWFACQNLRSFNPSQDYRTYKDTTLSISHRQPSDSKITLLSFDRFSH
;
A
#
# COMPACT_ATOMS: atom_id res chain seq x y z
N MET A 1 -1.51 -39.40 3.18
CA MET A 1 -1.53 -38.15 2.39
C MET A 1 -0.10 -37.67 2.26
N LEU A 2 0.31 -37.20 1.08
CA LEU A 2 1.64 -36.60 0.89
C LEU A 2 1.58 -35.15 1.37
N THR A 3 2.47 -34.78 2.30
CA THR A 3 2.65 -33.40 2.75
C THR A 3 3.75 -32.71 1.95
N SER A 4 3.65 -31.40 1.78
CA SER A 4 4.67 -30.56 1.15
C SER A 4 4.60 -29.14 1.72
N SER A 5 5.60 -28.31 1.44
CA SER A 5 5.66 -26.94 1.94
C SER A 5 6.07 -25.95 0.87
N ILE A 6 5.50 -24.74 0.94
CA ILE A 6 5.87 -23.56 0.15
C ILE A 6 6.01 -22.41 1.15
N GLY A 7 7.22 -21.86 1.27
CA GLY A 7 7.54 -20.91 2.34
C GLY A 7 7.30 -21.55 3.72
N THR A 8 6.53 -20.88 4.57
CA THR A 8 6.16 -21.35 5.91
C THR A 8 4.89 -22.22 5.94
N ILE A 9 4.20 -22.40 4.81
CA ILE A 9 2.92 -23.10 4.75
C ILE A 9 3.13 -24.56 4.33
N SER A 10 2.80 -25.48 5.24
CA SER A 10 2.62 -26.90 4.94
C SER A 10 1.22 -27.15 4.40
N TYR A 11 1.09 -28.04 3.42
CA TYR A 11 -0.17 -28.41 2.78
C TYR A 11 -0.17 -29.89 2.34
N HIS A 12 -1.35 -30.44 2.08
CA HIS A 12 -1.51 -31.76 1.48
C HIS A 12 -1.51 -31.67 -0.07
N LYS A 13 -0.72 -32.53 -0.72
CA LYS A 13 -0.77 -32.68 -2.19
C LYS A 13 -2.09 -33.35 -2.59
N ILE A 14 -2.67 -32.87 -3.70
CA ILE A 14 -3.99 -33.28 -4.19
C ILE A 14 -3.89 -34.56 -5.02
N ASP A 15 -4.66 -35.58 -4.62
CA ASP A 15 -4.62 -36.95 -5.14
C ASP A 15 -5.87 -37.38 -5.92
N ARG A 16 -6.85 -36.48 -6.10
CA ARG A 16 -8.14 -36.75 -6.75
C ARG A 16 -8.60 -35.63 -7.68
N PRO A 17 -9.37 -35.94 -8.75
CA PRO A 17 -9.86 -34.95 -9.70
C PRO A 17 -10.93 -34.03 -9.07
N PRO A 18 -11.06 -32.78 -9.57
CA PRO A 18 -12.02 -31.80 -9.05
C PRO A 18 -13.46 -32.21 -9.37
N GLN A 19 -14.40 -31.82 -8.50
CA GLN A 19 -15.85 -32.01 -8.72
C GLN A 19 -16.60 -30.68 -8.90
N ALA A 20 -16.01 -29.57 -8.42
CA ALA A 20 -16.56 -28.21 -8.51
C ALA A 20 -17.17 -27.83 -9.87
N THR A 21 -18.30 -27.13 -9.86
CA THR A 21 -19.05 -26.71 -11.06
C THR A 21 -18.87 -25.24 -11.44
N ASN A 22 -18.29 -24.44 -10.54
CA ASN A 22 -18.05 -23.01 -10.68
C ASN A 22 -16.80 -22.59 -9.91
N LEU A 23 -16.32 -21.35 -10.12
CA LEU A 23 -15.06 -20.87 -9.53
C LEU A 23 -15.07 -20.87 -8.00
N SER A 24 -16.21 -20.58 -7.36
CA SER A 24 -16.33 -20.56 -5.90
C SER A 24 -16.15 -21.95 -5.30
N GLU A 25 -16.85 -22.95 -5.85
CA GLU A 25 -16.66 -24.35 -5.48
C GLU A 25 -15.23 -24.81 -5.76
N PHE A 26 -14.64 -24.41 -6.88
CA PHE A 26 -13.31 -24.85 -7.31
C PHE A 26 -12.22 -24.42 -6.32
N LEU A 27 -12.23 -23.14 -5.92
CA LEU A 27 -11.26 -22.61 -4.97
C LEU A 27 -11.50 -23.14 -3.54
N LYS A 28 -12.76 -23.38 -3.15
CA LYS A 28 -13.09 -24.05 -1.87
C LYS A 28 -12.62 -25.49 -1.84
N GLU A 29 -12.82 -26.24 -2.92
CA GLU A 29 -12.38 -27.62 -3.03
C GLU A 29 -10.84 -27.69 -2.99
N LEU A 30 -10.15 -26.82 -3.74
CA LEU A 30 -8.70 -26.70 -3.72
C LEU A 30 -8.17 -26.45 -2.29
N ALA A 31 -8.68 -25.42 -1.60
CA ALA A 31 -8.31 -25.10 -0.22
C ALA A 31 -8.51 -26.29 0.74
N ARG A 32 -9.69 -26.93 0.66
CA ARG A 32 -10.08 -28.07 1.50
C ARG A 32 -9.24 -29.32 1.25
N LEU A 33 -8.81 -29.57 0.01
CA LEU A 33 -7.96 -30.73 -0.31
C LEU A 33 -6.51 -30.53 0.11
N MET A 34 -6.05 -29.28 0.12
CA MET A 34 -4.73 -28.89 0.59
C MET A 34 -4.64 -28.77 2.13
N ASP A 35 -5.78 -28.79 2.82
CA ASP A 35 -5.93 -28.48 4.25
C ASP A 35 -5.36 -27.09 4.62
N VAL A 36 -5.71 -26.08 3.82
CA VAL A 36 -5.32 -24.68 4.05
C VAL A 36 -6.54 -23.78 4.17
N ASN A 37 -6.45 -22.78 5.06
CA ASN A 37 -7.44 -21.74 5.19
C ASN A 37 -7.31 -20.67 4.07
N GLN A 38 -8.25 -19.72 4.02
CA GLN A 38 -8.27 -18.67 3.00
C GLN A 38 -6.97 -17.83 2.97
N SER A 39 -6.48 -17.41 4.14
CA SER A 39 -5.31 -16.53 4.25
C SER A 39 -4.03 -17.27 3.82
N GLN A 40 -3.91 -18.55 4.20
CA GLN A 40 -2.84 -19.44 3.73
C GLN A 40 -2.91 -19.65 2.20
N LEU A 41 -4.10 -19.86 1.64
CA LEU A 41 -4.26 -19.97 0.18
C LEU A 41 -3.88 -18.67 -0.55
N SER A 42 -4.17 -17.50 0.03
CA SER A 42 -3.72 -16.19 -0.49
C SER A 42 -2.20 -16.12 -0.56
N TYR A 43 -1.52 -16.45 0.55
CA TYR A 43 -0.06 -16.46 0.67
C TYR A 43 0.61 -17.45 -0.31
N LEU A 44 -0.01 -18.61 -0.56
CA LEU A 44 0.50 -19.59 -1.52
C LEU A 44 0.48 -19.06 -2.96
N PHE A 45 -0.55 -18.30 -3.36
CA PHE A 45 -0.57 -17.66 -4.67
C PHE A 45 0.54 -16.60 -4.81
N GLU A 46 0.74 -15.78 -3.78
CA GLU A 46 1.77 -14.73 -3.75
C GLU A 46 3.19 -15.31 -3.76
N THR A 47 3.41 -16.43 -3.07
CA THR A 47 4.73 -17.09 -3.02
C THR A 47 5.11 -17.74 -4.35
N LEU A 48 4.14 -18.32 -5.07
CA LEU A 48 4.36 -18.99 -6.37
C LEU A 48 4.50 -18.03 -7.56
N ASP A 49 4.00 -16.79 -7.44
CA ASP A 49 4.24 -15.75 -8.41
C ASP A 49 4.35 -14.36 -7.77
N LYS A 50 5.58 -13.98 -7.44
CA LYS A 50 5.93 -12.66 -6.87
C LYS A 50 5.47 -11.47 -7.71
N ASN A 51 5.07 -11.67 -8.98
CA ASN A 51 4.54 -10.61 -9.84
C ASN A 51 3.01 -10.49 -9.80
N ILE A 52 2.31 -11.40 -9.10
CA ILE A 52 0.85 -11.57 -9.17
C ILE A 52 0.26 -11.70 -7.76
N VAL A 53 -0.03 -10.56 -7.15
CA VAL A 53 -0.73 -10.52 -5.86
C VAL A 53 -2.22 -10.83 -6.05
N ILE A 54 -2.65 -11.99 -5.55
CA ILE A 54 -4.07 -12.30 -5.33
C ILE A 54 -4.39 -11.90 -3.90
N SER A 55 -4.76 -10.64 -3.68
CA SER A 55 -5.06 -10.18 -2.32
C SER A 55 -6.24 -10.92 -1.70
N GLU A 56 -6.19 -11.11 -0.38
CA GLU A 56 -7.18 -11.90 0.36
C GLU A 56 -8.63 -11.41 0.12
N HIS A 57 -8.85 -10.11 -0.07
CA HIS A 57 -10.17 -9.57 -0.42
C HIS A 57 -10.68 -10.01 -1.80
N ARG A 58 -9.80 -10.16 -2.79
CA ARG A 58 -10.16 -10.72 -4.10
C ARG A 58 -10.45 -12.22 -3.99
N LEU A 59 -9.62 -12.95 -3.24
CA LEU A 59 -9.82 -14.37 -2.97
C LEU A 59 -11.15 -14.62 -2.24
N LYS A 60 -11.46 -13.83 -1.20
CA LYS A 60 -12.73 -13.86 -0.48
C LYS A 60 -13.93 -13.63 -1.42
N LYS A 61 -13.81 -12.71 -2.38
CA LYS A 61 -14.86 -12.50 -3.39
C LYS A 61 -15.08 -13.72 -4.26
N TRP A 62 -14.02 -14.36 -4.77
CA TRP A 62 -14.15 -15.59 -5.55
C TRP A 62 -14.67 -16.78 -4.72
N LEU A 63 -14.23 -16.91 -3.47
CA LEU A 63 -14.68 -17.96 -2.56
C LEU A 63 -16.15 -17.80 -2.15
N HIS A 64 -16.68 -16.59 -2.00
CA HIS A 64 -17.99 -16.37 -1.37
C HIS A 64 -19.08 -15.75 -2.28
N SER A 65 -18.77 -15.26 -3.48
CA SER A 65 -19.76 -14.69 -4.39
C SER A 65 -19.98 -15.53 -5.65
N SER A 66 -21.23 -15.84 -5.95
CA SER A 66 -21.65 -16.43 -7.23
C SER A 66 -21.58 -15.43 -8.40
N GLU A 67 -21.50 -14.13 -8.12
CA GLU A 67 -21.28 -13.06 -9.10
C GLU A 67 -19.84 -12.49 -9.02
N ALA A 68 -18.88 -13.26 -8.52
CA ALA A 68 -17.50 -12.79 -8.41
C ALA A 68 -16.91 -12.42 -9.80
N PRO A 69 -16.10 -11.36 -9.90
CA PRO A 69 -15.52 -10.97 -11.18
C PRO A 69 -14.52 -12.01 -11.65
N ILE A 70 -14.74 -12.57 -12.84
CA ILE A 70 -13.87 -13.58 -13.48
C ILE A 70 -12.38 -13.18 -13.33
N PRO A 71 -11.51 -14.07 -12.82
CA PRO A 71 -10.09 -13.80 -12.62
C PRO A 71 -9.41 -13.18 -13.84
N GLN A 72 -8.56 -12.19 -13.60
CA GLN A 72 -7.73 -11.55 -14.64
C GLN A 72 -6.63 -12.50 -15.11
N LYS A 73 -6.01 -12.23 -16.28
CA LYS A 73 -4.99 -13.10 -16.90
C LYS A 73 -3.88 -13.51 -15.91
N GLY A 74 -3.38 -12.57 -15.12
CA GLY A 74 -2.38 -12.86 -14.08
C GLY A 74 -2.90 -13.84 -13.02
N ALA A 75 -4.05 -13.55 -12.40
CA ALA A 75 -4.64 -14.44 -11.40
C ALA A 75 -4.91 -15.86 -11.93
N ARG A 76 -5.29 -16.01 -13.21
CA ARG A 76 -5.42 -17.34 -13.84
C ARG A 76 -4.08 -18.07 -13.93
N ALA A 77 -2.99 -17.36 -14.24
CA ALA A 77 -1.65 -17.93 -14.28
C ALA A 77 -1.15 -18.35 -12.89
N ALA A 78 -1.43 -17.57 -11.84
CA ALA A 78 -1.12 -17.95 -10.46
C ALA A 78 -1.94 -19.18 -10.01
N ILE A 79 -3.24 -19.26 -10.36
CA ILE A 79 -4.06 -20.46 -10.11
C ILE A 79 -3.51 -21.68 -10.85
N HIS A 80 -3.13 -21.53 -12.12
CA HIS A 80 -2.51 -22.60 -12.90
C HIS A 80 -1.19 -23.08 -12.29
N LYS A 81 -0.33 -22.16 -11.84
CA LYS A 81 0.93 -22.50 -11.13
C LYS A 81 0.67 -23.28 -9.85
N LEU A 82 -0.30 -22.84 -9.03
CA LEU A 82 -0.67 -23.56 -7.82
C LEU A 82 -1.14 -24.97 -8.14
N ILE A 83 -2.04 -25.16 -9.12
CA ILE A 83 -2.50 -26.49 -9.54
C ILE A 83 -1.33 -27.37 -10.00
N THR A 84 -0.41 -26.83 -10.81
CA THR A 84 0.80 -27.55 -11.26
C THR A 84 1.66 -28.02 -10.09
N GLU A 85 1.81 -27.18 -9.06
CA GLU A 85 2.61 -27.53 -7.88
C GLU A 85 1.88 -28.51 -6.95
N VAL A 86 0.59 -28.35 -6.69
CA VAL A 86 -0.07 -29.08 -5.57
C VAL A 86 -0.56 -30.49 -5.92
N CYS A 87 -0.61 -30.89 -7.19
CA CYS A 87 -1.12 -32.21 -7.58
C CYS A 87 -0.05 -33.31 -7.45
N VAL A 88 -0.44 -34.52 -7.01
CA VAL A 88 0.50 -35.66 -6.85
C VAL A 88 0.96 -36.29 -8.17
N SER A 89 0.22 -36.08 -9.26
CA SER A 89 0.52 -36.66 -10.56
C SER A 89 -0.02 -35.83 -11.72
N ASP A 90 0.58 -36.02 -12.88
CA ASP A 90 0.23 -35.35 -14.14
C ASP A 90 -1.25 -35.55 -14.51
N ALA A 91 -1.78 -36.77 -14.39
CA ALA A 91 -3.18 -37.05 -14.69
C ALA A 91 -4.16 -36.29 -13.77
N ILE A 92 -3.82 -36.12 -12.49
CA ILE A 92 -4.62 -35.31 -11.55
C ILE A 92 -4.48 -33.83 -11.88
N ARG A 93 -3.25 -33.34 -12.10
CA ARG A 93 -2.97 -31.96 -12.52
C ARG A 93 -3.77 -31.57 -13.75
N ASP A 94 -3.73 -32.38 -14.79
CA ASP A 94 -4.34 -32.07 -16.08
C ASP A 94 -5.87 -32.07 -15.97
N ALA A 95 -6.46 -32.94 -15.13
CA ALA A 95 -7.88 -32.88 -14.77
C ALA A 95 -8.27 -31.58 -14.04
N TRP A 96 -7.44 -31.13 -13.09
CA TRP A 96 -7.62 -29.83 -12.41
C TRP A 96 -7.50 -28.63 -13.34
N LEU A 97 -6.51 -28.63 -14.24
CA LEU A 97 -6.29 -27.58 -15.23
C LEU A 97 -7.42 -27.51 -16.26
N THR A 98 -7.86 -28.66 -16.79
CA THR A 98 -8.98 -28.74 -17.74
C THR A 98 -10.26 -28.21 -17.10
N ARG A 99 -10.58 -28.67 -15.88
CA ARG A 99 -11.77 -28.21 -15.18
C ARG A 99 -11.76 -26.70 -14.88
N PHE A 100 -10.60 -26.15 -14.54
CA PHE A 100 -10.44 -24.70 -14.37
C PHE A 100 -10.72 -23.95 -15.67
N GLN A 101 -10.19 -24.43 -16.81
CA GLN A 101 -10.43 -23.83 -18.12
C GLN A 101 -11.91 -23.87 -18.52
N ASP A 102 -12.58 -25.01 -18.31
CA ASP A 102 -14.02 -25.18 -18.58
C ASP A 102 -14.87 -24.18 -17.78
N ILE A 103 -14.60 -24.05 -16.48
CA ILE A 103 -15.31 -23.12 -15.58
C ILE A 103 -15.13 -21.68 -16.07
N ILE A 104 -13.90 -21.26 -16.35
CA ILE A 104 -13.60 -19.91 -16.84
C ILE A 104 -14.24 -19.65 -18.22
N GLY A 105 -14.26 -20.65 -19.11
CA GLY A 105 -14.93 -20.57 -20.41
C GLY A 105 -16.45 -20.39 -20.27
N ALA A 106 -17.09 -21.17 -19.40
CA ALA A 106 -18.51 -21.07 -19.11
C ALA A 106 -18.90 -19.72 -18.47
N GLU A 107 -18.10 -19.20 -17.54
CA GLU A 107 -18.32 -17.89 -16.93
C GLU A 107 -18.17 -16.74 -17.94
N LEU A 108 -17.17 -16.81 -18.83
CA LEU A 108 -17.00 -15.83 -19.91
C LEU A 108 -18.21 -15.82 -20.86
N LYS A 109 -18.66 -17.01 -21.30
CA LYS A 109 -19.83 -17.14 -22.17
C LYS A 109 -21.10 -16.53 -21.54
N ARG A 110 -21.42 -16.90 -20.29
CA ARG A 110 -22.55 -16.33 -19.53
C ARG A 110 -22.45 -14.80 -19.41
N ARG A 111 -21.24 -14.26 -19.24
CA ARG A 111 -21.02 -12.82 -19.11
C ARG A 111 -21.31 -12.09 -20.42
N ASP A 112 -20.95 -12.65 -21.56
CA ASP A 112 -21.18 -12.05 -22.87
C ASP A 112 -22.65 -12.19 -23.31
N GLU A 113 -23.31 -13.30 -22.99
CA GLU A 113 -24.77 -13.45 -23.10
C GLU A 113 -25.51 -12.36 -22.28
N LYS A 114 -25.11 -12.13 -21.02
CA LYS A 114 -25.68 -11.10 -20.13
C LYS A 114 -25.44 -9.66 -20.64
N LYS A 115 -24.37 -9.40 -21.42
CA LYS A 115 -24.15 -8.11 -22.12
C LYS A 115 -25.10 -7.96 -23.31
N THR A 116 -25.18 -8.99 -24.17
CA THR A 116 -26.02 -8.97 -25.38
C THR A 116 -27.49 -8.79 -25.03
N ALA A 117 -27.99 -9.50 -24.01
CA ALA A 117 -29.35 -9.33 -23.51
C ALA A 117 -29.64 -7.89 -23.02
N LYS A 118 -28.71 -7.28 -22.26
CA LYS A 118 -28.85 -5.88 -21.82
C LYS A 118 -28.88 -4.89 -22.99
N ASN A 119 -28.08 -5.13 -24.02
CA ASN A 119 -28.06 -4.26 -25.20
C ASN A 119 -29.36 -4.36 -26.01
N GLN A 120 -29.96 -5.54 -26.12
CA GLN A 120 -31.26 -5.73 -26.78
C GLN A 120 -32.41 -5.04 -26.02
N VAL A 121 -32.46 -5.19 -24.68
CA VAL A 121 -33.47 -4.51 -23.84
C VAL A 121 -33.37 -2.98 -23.97
N ASN A 122 -32.16 -2.43 -24.04
CA ASN A 122 -31.95 -0.98 -24.22
C ASN A 122 -32.29 -0.48 -25.63
N GLN A 123 -32.33 -1.34 -26.64
CA GLN A 123 -32.77 -0.98 -28.01
C GLN A 123 -34.29 -1.13 -28.20
N ALA A 124 -34.97 -1.87 -27.34
CA ALA A 124 -36.42 -2.10 -27.40
C ALA A 124 -37.26 -1.03 -26.67
N ALA A 125 -36.64 -0.05 -26.01
CA ALA A 125 -37.34 1.04 -25.33
C ALA A 125 -37.90 2.06 -26.34
N PRO A 126 -39.22 2.20 -26.52
CA PRO A 126 -39.78 3.14 -27.49
C PRO A 126 -39.68 4.58 -26.95
N SER A 127 -39.15 5.49 -27.76
CA SER A 127 -39.21 6.92 -27.51
C SER A 127 -40.65 7.42 -27.58
N GLN A 128 -41.38 7.40 -26.46
CA GLN A 128 -42.66 8.11 -26.34
C GLN A 128 -42.44 9.62 -26.26
N HIS A 129 -42.20 10.23 -27.43
CA HIS A 129 -42.59 11.62 -27.66
C HIS A 129 -44.10 11.64 -27.89
N HIS A 130 -44.87 12.11 -26.90
CA HIS A 130 -46.27 12.47 -27.14
C HIS A 130 -46.38 13.97 -27.37
N LEU A 131 -46.98 14.37 -28.49
CA LEU A 131 -47.38 15.74 -28.75
C LEU A 131 -48.61 16.08 -27.88
N THR A 132 -48.71 17.35 -27.49
CA THR A 132 -49.93 17.99 -26.96
C THR A 132 -50.16 19.29 -27.71
N ASP A 133 -51.34 19.42 -28.31
CA ASP A 133 -52.04 20.62 -28.85
C ASP A 133 -52.98 20.14 -29.99
N THR A 134 -54.22 20.59 -30.23
CA THR A 134 -55.26 21.39 -29.52
C THR A 134 -56.58 21.05 -30.26
N THR A 135 -57.80 21.02 -29.69
CA THR A 135 -58.82 22.12 -29.73
C THR A 135 -60.25 21.55 -29.53
N THR A 136 -61.15 22.24 -28.80
CA THR A 136 -62.55 22.62 -29.20
C THR A 136 -63.64 22.58 -28.09
N SER A 137 -64.34 23.73 -27.93
CA SER A 137 -65.69 24.02 -27.36
C SER A 137 -66.13 23.74 -25.90
N ASN A 138 -66.14 24.81 -25.08
CA ASN A 138 -67.24 25.48 -24.33
C ASN A 138 -68.66 24.81 -24.17
N PRO A 139 -69.51 25.21 -23.17
CA PRO A 139 -69.53 26.50 -22.42
C PRO A 139 -69.81 26.51 -20.88
N ARG A 140 -69.74 27.74 -20.32
CA ARG A 140 -70.25 28.35 -19.03
C ARG A 140 -71.52 27.73 -18.39
N PRO A 141 -71.84 27.94 -17.07
CA PRO A 141 -71.73 29.20 -16.25
C PRO A 141 -71.07 29.01 -14.83
N ALA A 142 -70.93 29.96 -13.87
CA ALA A 142 -71.00 31.44 -13.71
C ALA A 142 -70.32 31.87 -12.35
N ASP A 143 -70.42 33.16 -11.96
CA ASP A 143 -70.13 33.81 -10.64
C ASP A 143 -68.69 33.79 -10.07
N ASP A 144 -68.20 34.75 -9.26
CA ASP A 144 -68.36 36.23 -9.17
C ASP A 144 -67.19 36.77 -8.27
N ARG A 145 -66.81 38.07 -8.38
CA ARG A 145 -65.83 38.84 -7.53
C ARG A 145 -64.33 38.43 -7.61
N SER A 146 -63.34 39.30 -7.39
CA SER A 146 -63.16 40.79 -7.48
C SER A 146 -61.65 41.07 -7.30
N ASP A 147 -61.08 42.01 -8.08
CA ASP A 147 -59.81 42.78 -7.90
C ASP A 147 -58.49 42.02 -7.55
N THR A 148 -57.27 42.36 -8.03
CA THR A 148 -56.74 43.62 -8.61
C THR A 148 -55.50 43.33 -9.52
N THR A 149 -55.23 44.20 -10.50
CA THR A 149 -54.04 44.25 -11.41
C THR A 149 -52.85 45.05 -10.79
N PRO A 150 -51.65 45.26 -11.42
CA PRO A 150 -51.09 44.73 -12.69
C PRO A 150 -49.56 44.33 -12.73
N GLU A 151 -49.13 43.87 -13.91
CA GLU A 151 -47.82 44.09 -14.62
C GLU A 151 -46.46 43.57 -14.09
N ALA A 152 -45.87 42.64 -14.87
CA ALA A 152 -44.55 42.71 -15.54
C ALA A 152 -44.22 41.29 -16.09
N ASP A 153 -44.50 40.94 -17.35
CA ASP A 153 -43.78 41.27 -18.60
C ASP A 153 -42.47 40.46 -18.85
N ALA A 154 -42.19 40.21 -20.13
CA ALA A 154 -40.93 39.75 -20.74
C ALA A 154 -40.53 38.23 -20.73
N THR A 155 -41.01 37.56 -21.78
CA THR A 155 -40.22 36.73 -22.75
C THR A 155 -39.77 35.29 -22.41
N GLU A 156 -40.28 34.34 -23.21
CA GLU A 156 -39.72 32.99 -23.37
C GLU A 156 -38.47 32.96 -24.28
N THR A 157 -37.58 31.99 -24.11
CA THR A 157 -36.80 31.41 -25.23
C THR A 157 -36.29 29.99 -24.88
N PRO A 158 -36.61 28.94 -25.68
CA PRO A 158 -36.20 27.58 -25.38
C PRO A 158 -34.77 27.30 -25.90
N LYS A 159 -33.82 27.01 -25.00
CA LYS A 159 -32.42 26.73 -25.39
C LYS A 159 -32.13 25.23 -25.48
N ASN A 160 -32.42 24.67 -26.65
CA ASN A 160 -32.02 23.33 -27.07
C ASN A 160 -30.49 23.15 -26.96
N ARG A 161 -30.02 22.13 -26.21
CA ARG A 161 -28.57 21.82 -26.13
C ARG A 161 -28.30 20.32 -25.95
N ARG A 162 -28.32 19.58 -27.07
CA ARG A 162 -27.65 18.26 -27.17
C ARG A 162 -26.13 18.44 -27.36
N GLN A 163 -25.38 17.41 -26.96
CA GLN A 163 -23.91 17.26 -26.96
C GLN A 163 -23.17 17.99 -25.82
N PRO A 164 -22.32 17.24 -25.09
CA PRO A 164 -20.92 17.11 -25.51
C PRO A 164 -20.36 15.68 -25.37
N ILE A 165 -20.07 15.02 -26.50
CA ILE A 165 -19.29 13.76 -26.53
C ILE A 165 -17.98 13.92 -27.33
N LEU A 166 -17.97 14.78 -28.36
CA LEU A 166 -16.80 15.02 -29.21
C LEU A 166 -15.63 15.74 -28.51
N ILE A 167 -15.87 16.56 -27.49
CA ILE A 167 -14.82 17.33 -26.81
C ILE A 167 -13.89 16.39 -26.00
N LEU A 168 -14.42 15.32 -25.40
CA LEU A 168 -13.61 14.37 -24.62
C LEU A 168 -12.64 13.55 -25.49
N ALA A 169 -13.04 13.23 -26.73
CA ALA A 169 -12.18 12.51 -27.67
C ALA A 169 -10.98 13.37 -28.12
N ALA A 170 -11.18 14.67 -28.35
CA ALA A 170 -10.12 15.60 -28.74
C ALA A 170 -9.07 15.78 -27.62
N VAL A 171 -9.50 15.87 -26.36
CA VAL A 171 -8.58 15.96 -25.20
C VAL A 171 -7.77 14.67 -25.03
N ALA A 172 -8.39 13.49 -25.18
CA ALA A 172 -7.68 12.22 -25.09
C ALA A 172 -6.60 12.06 -26.17
N LEU A 173 -6.89 12.44 -27.41
CA LEU A 173 -5.91 12.40 -28.51
C LEU A 173 -4.78 13.42 -28.33
N GLY A 174 -5.08 14.63 -27.82
CA GLY A 174 -4.08 15.64 -27.52
C GLY A 174 -3.05 15.18 -26.47
N ILE A 175 -3.51 14.48 -25.42
CA ILE A 175 -2.62 13.92 -24.38
C ILE A 175 -1.72 12.82 -24.95
N ILE A 176 -2.25 11.93 -25.80
CA ILE A 176 -1.46 10.87 -26.45
C ILE A 176 -0.37 11.47 -27.35
N TYR A 177 -0.69 12.52 -28.11
CA TYR A 177 0.28 13.20 -28.98
C TYR A 177 1.39 13.90 -28.19
N TRP A 178 1.05 14.53 -27.06
CA TRP A 178 2.01 15.22 -26.20
C TRP A 178 2.99 14.27 -25.51
N VAL A 179 2.52 13.09 -25.07
CA VAL A 179 3.40 12.03 -24.52
C VAL A 179 4.39 11.52 -25.57
N PHE A 180 3.96 11.34 -26.82
CA PHE A 180 4.86 10.91 -27.91
C PHE A 180 5.91 11.96 -28.30
N ALA A 181 5.58 13.26 -28.19
CA ALA A 181 6.51 14.34 -28.51
C ALA A 181 7.70 14.45 -27.52
N ILE A 182 7.54 13.97 -26.28
CA ILE A 182 8.56 14.06 -25.22
C ILE A 182 9.49 12.84 -25.20
N SER A 183 9.12 11.73 -25.86
CA SER A 183 9.91 10.48 -25.88
C SER A 183 10.88 10.34 -27.07
N GLN A 184 11.12 11.39 -27.85
CA GLN A 184 12.19 11.40 -28.86
C GLN A 184 13.56 11.60 -28.16
N PRO A 185 14.50 10.64 -28.24
CA PRO A 185 15.83 10.82 -27.66
C PRO A 185 16.59 11.91 -28.43
N LYS A 186 17.18 12.87 -27.71
CA LYS A 186 18.11 13.82 -28.33
C LYS A 186 19.31 13.06 -28.91
N PRO A 187 19.84 13.46 -30.09
CA PRO A 187 21.12 12.95 -30.55
C PRO A 187 22.20 13.29 -29.53
N VAL A 188 23.09 12.34 -29.27
CA VAL A 188 24.25 12.53 -28.39
C VAL A 188 25.36 13.20 -29.20
N ASP A 189 25.67 14.45 -28.88
CA ASP A 189 26.83 15.14 -29.43
C ASP A 189 28.12 14.45 -28.95
N GLN A 190 28.99 14.10 -29.90
CA GLN A 190 30.28 13.49 -29.61
C GLN A 190 31.24 14.53 -29.02
N ILE A 191 31.48 14.45 -27.71
CA ILE A 191 32.57 15.19 -27.06
C ILE A 191 33.83 14.32 -27.07
N THR A 192 34.77 14.69 -27.93
CA THR A 192 36.12 14.11 -27.97
C THR A 192 36.89 14.54 -26.72
N THR A 193 37.10 13.61 -25.79
CA THR A 193 37.99 13.83 -24.64
C THR A 193 39.26 13.00 -24.82
N THR A 194 40.36 13.68 -25.13
CA THR A 194 41.72 13.11 -25.04
C THR A 194 42.14 13.03 -23.59
N GLU A 195 42.41 11.83 -23.08
CA GLU A 195 43.00 11.62 -21.76
C GLU A 195 44.26 10.76 -21.88
N SER A 196 45.36 11.23 -21.27
CA SER A 196 46.68 10.61 -21.37
C SER A 196 46.95 9.69 -20.18
N THR A 197 47.21 8.41 -20.46
CA THR A 197 47.54 7.38 -19.45
C THR A 197 48.95 7.56 -18.86
N PRO A 198 49.12 7.64 -17.53
CA PRO A 198 50.36 7.28 -16.85
C PRO A 198 50.33 5.78 -16.43
N PRO A 199 51.49 5.09 -16.39
CA PRO A 199 51.53 3.62 -16.21
C PRO A 199 51.38 3.17 -14.75
N LEU A 200 50.79 1.98 -14.55
CA LEU A 200 50.84 1.26 -13.27
C LEU A 200 52.23 0.66 -13.02
N PRO A 201 52.66 0.56 -11.75
CA PRO A 201 53.81 -0.24 -11.34
C PRO A 201 53.46 -1.74 -11.23
N ASN A 202 54.51 -2.55 -11.35
CA ASN A 202 54.52 -4.01 -11.47
C ASN A 202 54.42 -4.74 -10.10
N PRO A 203 53.58 -5.78 -9.95
CA PRO A 203 53.64 -6.70 -8.81
C PRO A 203 54.29 -8.04 -9.21
N ASN A 204 55.49 -8.30 -8.66
CA ASN A 204 56.16 -9.60 -8.68
C ASN A 204 56.57 -9.96 -7.23
N GLN A 205 56.84 -11.24 -6.97
CA GLN A 205 56.91 -11.91 -5.64
C GLN A 205 55.50 -12.24 -5.10
N VAL A 206 55.02 -13.49 -5.07
CA VAL A 206 55.64 -14.82 -4.85
C VAL A 206 56.24 -14.97 -3.45
N GLU A 207 55.46 -15.61 -2.56
CA GLU A 207 56.01 -16.65 -1.69
C GLU A 207 54.94 -17.72 -1.40
N HIS A 208 55.34 -18.99 -1.45
CA HIS A 208 54.52 -20.15 -1.09
C HIS A 208 54.63 -20.41 0.41
N THR A 209 53.59 -20.95 1.03
CA THR A 209 53.78 -22.09 1.96
C THR A 209 52.48 -22.87 2.14
N ASP A 210 52.57 -24.17 1.88
CA ASP A 210 51.51 -25.13 2.21
C ASP A 210 51.45 -25.41 3.71
N ASN A 211 50.29 -25.85 4.20
CA ASN A 211 50.23 -27.05 5.05
C ASN A 211 48.81 -27.60 5.18
N ALA A 212 48.69 -28.92 5.05
CA ALA A 212 47.43 -29.65 5.15
C ALA A 212 47.43 -30.57 6.38
N ILE A 213 46.37 -30.50 7.20
CA ILE A 213 46.01 -31.50 8.22
C ILE A 213 44.48 -31.61 8.17
N GLN A 214 43.90 -32.57 7.44
CA GLN A 214 43.71 -33.99 7.78
C GLN A 214 42.37 -34.23 8.52
N ALA A 215 41.51 -35.04 7.89
CA ALA A 215 40.19 -35.38 8.39
C ALA A 215 40.24 -36.43 9.50
N ARG A 216 39.21 -36.44 10.36
CA ARG A 216 38.87 -37.60 11.19
C ARG A 216 37.36 -37.69 11.40
N ALA A 217 36.81 -38.88 11.18
CA ALA A 217 35.47 -39.28 11.60
C ALA A 217 35.55 -40.00 12.97
N ASP A 218 34.47 -40.70 13.35
CA ASP A 218 34.15 -41.36 14.63
C ASP A 218 33.26 -40.43 15.48
N ASP A 219 31.92 -40.51 15.42
CA ASP A 219 31.04 -41.62 15.81
C ASP A 219 31.24 -42.08 17.26
N LEU A 220 30.27 -41.75 18.12
CA LEU A 220 29.88 -42.53 19.30
C LEU A 220 28.54 -42.05 19.84
N SER A 221 27.59 -42.97 19.83
CA SER A 221 26.25 -42.89 20.42
C SER A 221 26.28 -42.83 21.96
N GLU A 222 25.27 -42.21 22.58
CA GLU A 222 24.74 -42.56 23.93
C GLU A 222 23.30 -42.00 24.14
N PRO A 223 22.52 -42.49 25.13
CA PRO A 223 21.06 -42.66 24.96
C PRO A 223 20.13 -41.67 25.71
N MET A 224 18.83 -41.78 25.41
CA MET A 224 17.72 -41.07 26.06
C MET A 224 17.56 -41.37 27.57
N PRO A 225 17.07 -40.40 28.36
CA PRO A 225 16.26 -40.67 29.54
C PRO A 225 14.75 -40.56 29.25
N LYS A 226 13.96 -41.49 29.81
CA LYS A 226 12.49 -41.54 29.69
C LYS A 226 11.79 -40.64 30.73
N ALA A 227 10.59 -40.18 30.39
CA ALA A 227 9.75 -39.34 31.25
C ALA A 227 9.10 -40.08 32.44
N LYS A 228 8.89 -39.35 33.55
CA LYS A 228 7.96 -39.67 34.66
C LYS A 228 7.85 -38.47 35.62
N PRO A 229 6.78 -38.35 36.44
CA PRO A 229 5.38 -38.20 36.07
C PRO A 229 4.79 -36.85 36.57
N ALA A 230 3.50 -36.64 36.36
CA ALA A 230 2.78 -35.42 36.75
C ALA A 230 2.83 -35.10 38.26
N ILE A 231 3.07 -33.83 38.60
CA ILE A 231 2.94 -33.28 39.95
C ILE A 231 1.65 -32.45 40.02
N GLN A 232 0.91 -32.63 41.13
CA GLN A 232 -0.38 -31.99 41.38
C GLN A 232 -0.27 -30.47 41.53
N ALA A 233 -1.22 -29.75 40.95
CA ALA A 233 -1.35 -28.31 41.17
C ALA A 233 -1.78 -28.01 42.61
N LYS A 234 -1.02 -27.17 43.30
CA LYS A 234 -1.38 -26.55 44.58
C LYS A 234 -1.64 -25.06 44.31
N PRO A 235 -2.68 -24.42 44.88
CA PRO A 235 -3.01 -23.03 44.52
C PRO A 235 -1.92 -22.07 45.01
N SER A 236 -1.29 -21.34 44.08
CA SER A 236 -0.31 -20.31 44.42
C SER A 236 -0.98 -19.09 45.06
N MET A 237 -0.32 -18.56 46.08
CA MET A 237 -0.70 -17.34 46.78
C MET A 237 -0.63 -16.11 45.86
N VAL A 238 -1.37 -15.07 46.26
CA VAL A 238 -1.30 -13.73 45.68
C VAL A 238 0.12 -13.17 45.84
N THR A 239 0.85 -13.04 44.74
CA THR A 239 2.13 -12.30 44.72
C THR A 239 1.84 -10.81 44.58
N THR A 240 2.11 -10.05 45.64
CA THR A 240 2.06 -8.59 45.62
C THR A 240 3.04 -8.05 44.58
N ILE A 241 2.55 -7.22 43.66
CA ILE A 241 3.39 -6.54 42.66
C ILE A 241 4.20 -5.44 43.38
N PRO A 242 5.54 -5.39 43.27
CA PRO A 242 6.33 -4.31 43.83
C PRO A 242 6.21 -3.04 42.96
N ASP A 243 5.86 -1.91 43.58
CA ASP A 243 5.89 -0.59 42.95
C ASP A 243 7.33 -0.17 42.61
N SER A 244 7.80 -0.58 41.44
CA SER A 244 9.11 -0.18 40.90
C SER A 244 9.03 1.19 40.24
N ASN A 245 8.94 2.24 41.06
CA ASN A 245 9.24 3.62 40.66
C ASN A 245 10.75 3.82 40.44
N GLN A 246 11.38 2.98 39.63
CA GLN A 246 12.68 3.29 39.06
C GLN A 246 12.47 4.33 37.95
N HIS A 247 13.02 5.53 38.15
CA HIS A 247 13.22 6.48 37.06
C HIS A 247 14.10 5.81 36.00
N LYS A 248 13.49 5.26 34.96
CA LYS A 248 14.20 4.84 33.75
C LYS A 248 14.87 6.09 33.18
N GLN A 249 16.20 6.07 33.17
CA GLN A 249 16.99 7.07 32.49
C GLN A 249 16.57 7.07 30.99
N PRO A 250 16.27 8.25 30.39
CA PRO A 250 15.81 8.32 29.01
C PRO A 250 16.80 7.63 28.09
N GLN A 251 16.33 6.77 27.19
CA GLN A 251 17.22 6.13 26.23
C GLN A 251 17.39 7.02 25.00
N PRO A 252 18.62 7.21 24.46
CA PRO A 252 18.93 8.17 23.40
C PRO A 252 18.48 7.65 22.01
N ASN A 253 17.17 7.49 21.85
CA ASN A 253 16.55 6.96 20.65
C ASN A 253 15.20 7.65 20.38
N LEU A 254 14.81 7.76 19.10
CA LEU A 254 13.49 8.18 18.64
C LEU A 254 12.59 6.95 18.40
N LEU A 255 11.34 6.98 18.83
CA LEU A 255 10.37 5.93 18.49
C LEU A 255 9.71 6.23 17.14
N MET A 256 9.46 5.18 16.36
CA MET A 256 8.56 5.19 15.22
C MET A 256 7.48 4.15 15.43
N ASP A 257 6.22 4.57 15.39
CA ASP A 257 5.06 3.70 15.38
C ASP A 257 4.34 3.77 14.04
N ALA A 258 3.84 2.63 13.58
CA ALA A 258 2.96 2.57 12.42
C ALA A 258 1.52 2.26 12.85
N TYR A 259 0.55 2.97 12.28
CA TYR A 259 -0.86 2.85 12.60
C TYR A 259 -1.70 2.63 11.34
N ILE A 260 -2.70 1.74 11.42
CA ILE A 260 -3.81 1.75 10.46
C ILE A 260 -4.77 2.86 10.89
N ILE A 261 -4.87 3.92 10.08
CA ILE A 261 -5.59 5.16 10.41
C ILE A 261 -6.97 5.28 9.73
N GLY A 262 -7.16 4.64 8.58
CA GLY A 262 -8.41 4.73 7.81
C GLY A 262 -8.87 6.17 7.56
N ASP A 263 -10.16 6.44 7.81
CA ASP A 263 -10.78 7.75 7.62
C ASP A 263 -10.28 8.86 8.58
N LEU A 264 -9.54 8.52 9.64
CA LEU A 264 -9.01 9.49 10.62
C LEU A 264 -7.96 10.44 10.01
N TYR A 265 -7.41 10.10 8.84
CA TYR A 265 -6.44 10.93 8.10
C TYR A 265 -6.83 12.40 7.90
N LYS A 266 -8.13 12.71 7.76
CA LYS A 266 -8.62 14.09 7.58
C LYS A 266 -8.22 15.01 8.73
N GLN A 267 -8.07 14.46 9.94
CA GLN A 267 -7.59 15.14 11.14
C GLN A 267 -6.70 14.16 11.89
N LEU A 268 -5.42 14.10 11.50
CA LEU A 268 -4.43 13.27 12.20
C LEU A 268 -4.46 13.63 13.70
N PRO A 269 -4.59 12.64 14.58
CA PRO A 269 -4.82 12.91 15.99
C PRO A 269 -3.52 13.41 16.63
N LYS A 270 -3.63 14.41 17.54
CA LYS A 270 -2.45 14.99 18.19
C LYS A 270 -1.65 13.95 18.96
N THR A 271 -2.36 13.09 19.67
CA THR A 271 -1.85 11.84 20.26
C THR A 271 -2.17 10.68 19.31
N PRO A 272 -1.29 9.68 19.16
CA PRO A 272 -1.59 8.52 18.33
C PRO A 272 -2.82 7.78 18.82
N SER A 273 -3.75 7.54 17.89
CA SER A 273 -4.96 6.73 18.10
C SER A 273 -5.27 5.95 16.83
N GLY A 274 -5.60 4.68 16.99
CA GLY A 274 -5.77 3.73 15.88
C GLY A 274 -5.22 2.36 16.27
N TYR A 275 -5.20 1.44 15.31
CA TYR A 275 -4.58 0.12 15.52
C TYR A 275 -3.09 0.21 15.21
N GLN A 276 -2.25 0.21 16.25
CA GLN A 276 -0.79 0.15 16.13
C GLN A 276 -0.40 -1.23 15.56
N ILE A 277 0.43 -1.22 14.53
CA ILE A 277 0.83 -2.44 13.79
C ILE A 277 2.33 -2.74 13.89
N LEU A 278 3.14 -1.74 14.22
CA LEU A 278 4.58 -1.85 14.39
C LEU A 278 5.04 -0.74 15.34
N SER A 279 6.09 -1.03 16.11
CA SER A 279 6.89 -0.06 16.84
C SER A 279 8.36 -0.36 16.59
N ARG A 280 9.18 0.66 16.34
CA ARG A 280 10.63 0.56 16.15
C ARG A 280 11.35 1.69 16.87
N VAL A 281 12.56 1.38 17.33
CA VAL A 281 13.47 2.28 18.01
C VAL A 281 14.57 2.68 17.03
N HIS A 282 14.78 3.99 16.82
CA HIS A 282 15.82 4.54 15.96
C HIS A 282 16.90 5.22 16.80
N SER A 283 18.16 4.81 16.64
CA SER A 283 19.27 5.19 17.51
C SER A 283 20.56 5.43 16.72
N GLY A 284 21.47 6.20 17.33
CA GLY A 284 22.82 6.46 16.79
C GLY A 284 23.02 7.87 16.25
N SER A 285 24.19 8.13 15.64
CA SER A 285 24.58 9.43 15.10
C SER A 285 24.17 9.65 13.63
N ALA A 286 23.40 8.72 13.05
CA ALA A 286 22.91 8.87 11.69
C ALA A 286 21.97 10.10 11.58
N PRO A 287 21.98 10.82 10.45
CA PRO A 287 21.02 11.88 10.21
C PRO A 287 19.59 11.34 10.16
N PHE A 288 18.62 12.12 10.66
CA PHE A 288 17.21 11.79 10.59
C PHE A 288 16.75 11.81 9.13
N THR A 289 16.49 10.62 8.58
CA THR A 289 15.79 10.43 7.33
C THR A 289 14.65 9.42 7.53
N PHE A 290 13.55 9.63 6.81
CA PHE A 290 12.39 8.74 6.86
C PHE A 290 12.56 7.44 6.06
N ALA A 291 13.42 7.44 5.04
CA ALA A 291 13.56 6.34 4.08
C ALA A 291 14.43 5.18 4.59
N ASP A 292 15.46 5.45 5.39
CA ASP A 292 16.61 4.54 5.57
C ASP A 292 16.30 3.28 6.40
N HIS A 293 15.07 3.12 6.90
CA HIS A 293 14.73 2.08 7.87
C HIS A 293 13.48 1.25 7.52
N LEU A 294 12.86 1.48 6.35
CA LEU A 294 11.75 0.65 5.86
C LEU A 294 12.29 -0.54 5.04
N VAL A 295 12.85 -1.50 5.78
CA VAL A 295 13.35 -2.80 5.27
C VAL A 295 12.74 -3.96 6.06
N ASP A 296 11.46 -3.81 6.43
CA ASP A 296 10.69 -4.83 7.14
C ASP A 296 9.54 -5.31 6.24
N ASP A 297 9.60 -6.58 5.82
CA ASP A 297 8.52 -7.23 5.07
C ASP A 297 7.20 -7.20 5.87
N THR A 298 7.27 -7.15 7.22
CA THR A 298 6.09 -6.98 8.09
C THR A 298 5.37 -5.65 7.83
N LEU A 299 6.09 -4.54 7.58
CA LEU A 299 5.43 -3.28 7.27
C LEU A 299 4.88 -3.28 5.84
N PHE A 300 5.55 -3.95 4.90
CA PHE A 300 5.02 -4.17 3.54
C PHE A 300 3.67 -4.88 3.59
N ASP A 301 3.59 -6.02 4.27
CA ASP A 301 2.38 -6.85 4.36
C ASP A 301 1.23 -6.11 5.06
N VAL A 302 1.54 -5.31 6.07
CA VAL A 302 0.50 -4.63 6.85
C VAL A 302 0.09 -3.29 6.22
N ALA A 303 0.96 -2.58 5.50
CA ALA A 303 0.62 -1.34 4.78
C ALA A 303 -0.04 -1.57 3.40
N ALA A 304 0.08 -2.77 2.83
CA ALA A 304 -0.61 -3.22 1.63
C ALA A 304 -2.11 -2.84 1.60
N ASP A 305 -2.55 -2.12 0.56
CA ASP A 305 -3.95 -1.71 0.30
C ASP A 305 -4.65 -0.90 1.44
N LYS A 306 -3.91 -0.46 2.46
CA LYS A 306 -4.43 0.20 3.67
C LYS A 306 -3.95 1.65 3.81
N ASP A 307 -4.74 2.44 4.54
CA ASP A 307 -4.37 3.79 4.95
C ASP A 307 -3.49 3.68 6.20
N VAL A 308 -2.19 3.92 6.03
CA VAL A 308 -1.19 3.86 7.11
C VAL A 308 -0.64 5.25 7.40
N GLY A 309 -0.43 5.53 8.69
CA GLY A 309 0.36 6.66 9.16
C GLY A 309 1.57 6.14 9.93
N LEU A 310 2.74 6.70 9.65
CA LEU A 310 3.92 6.57 10.49
C LEU A 310 4.00 7.79 11.40
N HIS A 311 4.23 7.55 12.68
CA HIS A 311 4.32 8.55 13.74
C HIS A 311 5.65 8.38 14.46
N TYR A 312 6.50 9.38 14.35
CA TYR A 312 7.76 9.45 15.09
C TYR A 312 7.56 10.30 16.33
N HIS A 313 7.95 9.80 17.50
CA HIS A 313 7.77 10.50 18.77
C HIS A 313 8.89 10.24 19.77
N GLY A 314 9.04 11.19 20.69
CA GLY A 314 10.06 11.20 21.73
C GLY A 314 10.26 12.62 22.27
N GLN A 315 11.47 12.88 22.75
CA GLN A 315 11.94 14.16 23.29
C GLN A 315 13.11 14.66 22.44
N LEU A 316 13.02 15.87 21.90
CA LEU A 316 14.13 16.56 21.24
C LEU A 316 14.93 17.35 22.27
N ASN A 317 16.21 17.05 22.41
CA ASN A 317 17.12 17.71 23.34
C ASN A 317 17.82 18.90 22.66
N LEU A 318 17.66 20.10 23.24
CA LEU A 318 18.19 21.37 22.75
C LEU A 318 19.27 21.93 23.69
N ASP A 319 20.33 22.51 23.13
CA ASP A 319 21.50 22.95 23.90
C ASP A 319 21.31 24.33 24.52
N GLU A 320 20.38 25.12 23.97
CA GLU A 320 20.05 26.48 24.40
C GLU A 320 18.55 26.76 24.27
N ALA A 321 18.09 27.88 24.85
CA ALA A 321 16.72 28.34 24.76
C ALA A 321 16.62 29.58 23.84
N GLY A 322 15.51 29.72 23.13
CA GLY A 322 15.25 30.88 22.28
C GLY A 322 14.46 30.52 21.01
N THR A 323 14.56 31.35 19.98
CA THR A 323 13.93 31.09 18.67
C THR A 323 14.74 30.08 17.86
N HIS A 324 14.20 28.88 17.70
CA HIS A 324 14.76 27.86 16.81
C HIS A 324 14.07 27.90 15.45
N LEU A 325 14.82 27.62 14.38
CA LEU A 325 14.28 27.43 13.03
C LEU A 325 14.32 25.94 12.68
N PHE A 326 13.20 25.40 12.22
CA PHE A 326 13.09 24.06 11.64
C PHE A 326 12.77 24.17 10.15
N SER A 327 13.45 23.37 9.33
CA SER A 327 13.20 23.24 7.89
C SER A 327 12.98 21.78 7.57
N LEU A 328 11.74 21.42 7.23
CA LEU A 328 11.35 20.08 6.84
C LEU A 328 11.39 19.98 5.32
N ARG A 329 12.16 19.03 4.80
CA ARG A 329 12.28 18.74 3.37
C ARG A 329 11.68 17.38 3.06
N TYR A 330 10.83 17.36 2.04
CA TYR A 330 10.20 16.19 1.45
C TYR A 330 10.73 15.97 0.04
N GLN A 331 10.97 14.71 -0.30
CA GLN A 331 11.24 14.23 -1.66
C GLN A 331 10.52 12.89 -1.86
N SER A 332 9.65 12.81 -2.86
CA SER A 332 8.96 11.57 -3.19
C SER A 332 9.83 10.61 -4.01
N GLY A 333 9.45 9.33 -4.01
CA GLY A 333 10.15 8.29 -4.78
C GLY A 333 9.99 8.39 -6.30
N ARG A 334 10.94 7.77 -7.02
CA ARG A 334 10.91 7.66 -8.48
C ARG A 334 10.06 6.48 -8.97
N HIS A 335 8.76 6.53 -8.71
CA HIS A 335 7.82 5.49 -9.15
C HIS A 335 6.67 6.06 -10.00
N ALA A 336 6.51 5.50 -11.21
CA ALA A 336 5.43 5.83 -12.15
C ALA A 336 4.11 5.13 -11.73
N VAL A 337 3.54 5.56 -10.62
CA VAL A 337 2.25 5.08 -10.12
C VAL A 337 1.15 6.04 -10.58
N ASN A 338 -0.07 5.55 -10.74
CA ASN A 338 -1.26 6.37 -11.03
C ASN A 338 -1.69 7.18 -9.78
N GLN A 339 -0.83 8.13 -9.40
CA GLN A 339 -0.83 8.88 -8.15
C GLN A 339 -1.05 10.38 -8.35
N LEU A 340 -1.41 10.83 -9.57
CA LEU A 340 -1.55 12.25 -9.93
C LEU A 340 -2.49 13.07 -9.03
N LEU A 341 -3.40 12.39 -8.32
CA LEU A 341 -4.35 12.98 -7.37
C LEU A 341 -4.11 12.57 -5.91
N LYS A 342 -3.16 11.66 -5.64
CA LYS A 342 -2.87 11.16 -4.29
C LYS A 342 -1.90 12.10 -3.60
N LYS A 343 -2.10 12.28 -2.30
CA LYS A 343 -1.30 13.14 -1.45
C LYS A 343 -1.11 12.48 -0.10
N CYS A 344 0.10 12.59 0.44
CA CYS A 344 0.36 12.32 1.86
C CYS A 344 0.23 13.62 2.65
N ARG A 345 0.02 13.53 3.96
CA ARG A 345 0.02 14.64 4.90
C ARG A 345 1.22 14.49 5.82
N ILE A 346 1.91 15.61 6.03
CA ILE A 346 2.99 15.74 7.01
C ILE A 346 2.47 16.66 8.11
N VAL A 347 2.69 16.28 9.38
CA VAL A 347 2.45 17.16 10.53
C VAL A 347 3.64 17.08 11.46
N LEU A 348 4.28 18.22 11.76
CA LEU A 348 5.35 18.35 12.75
C LEU A 348 4.83 19.19 13.91
N ASN A 349 4.86 18.63 15.12
CA ASN A 349 4.57 19.32 16.37
C ASN A 349 5.78 19.26 17.32
N ILE A 350 6.02 20.35 18.05
CA ILE A 350 6.96 20.38 19.18
C ILE A 350 6.24 20.99 20.39
N ASN A 351 6.36 20.39 21.58
CA ASN A 351 5.64 20.80 22.80
C ASN A 351 4.11 20.98 22.60
N ASN A 352 3.50 20.13 21.76
CA ASN A 352 2.09 20.20 21.33
C ASN A 352 1.71 21.43 20.46
N GLU A 353 2.67 22.27 20.08
CA GLU A 353 2.51 23.35 19.10
C GLU A 353 2.72 22.80 17.67
N GLN A 354 1.77 23.06 16.78
CA GLN A 354 1.80 22.58 15.40
C GLN A 354 2.61 23.53 14.52
N LEU A 355 3.84 23.15 14.19
CA LEU A 355 4.80 23.96 13.44
C LEU A 355 4.57 23.87 11.93
N ILE A 356 4.30 22.65 11.44
CA ILE A 356 4.10 22.37 10.02
C ILE A 356 2.91 21.42 9.89
N ASP A 357 1.95 21.76 9.04
CA ASP A 357 0.89 20.85 8.58
C ASP A 357 0.64 21.11 7.10
N GLY A 358 0.69 20.05 6.29
CA GLY A 358 0.37 20.19 4.88
C GLY A 358 0.41 18.92 4.08
N PHE A 359 -0.22 18.99 2.91
CA PHE A 359 -0.21 17.92 1.94
C PHE A 359 1.01 18.00 1.01
N VAL A 360 1.57 16.85 0.70
CA VAL A 360 2.63 16.62 -0.30
C VAL A 360 2.13 15.67 -1.40
N PRO A 361 2.50 15.92 -2.66
CA PRO A 361 2.18 15.04 -3.78
C PRO A 361 3.10 13.80 -3.76
N ILE A 362 2.68 12.71 -4.41
CA ILE A 362 3.35 11.42 -4.33
C ILE A 362 3.94 11.00 -5.69
N GLY A 363 5.13 10.40 -5.67
CA GLY A 363 5.84 9.90 -6.83
C GLY A 363 6.47 11.00 -7.70
N LEU A 364 7.16 10.57 -8.77
CA LEU A 364 7.79 11.44 -9.77
C LEU A 364 8.86 12.40 -9.21
N GLU A 365 9.60 12.01 -8.17
CA GLU A 365 10.72 12.80 -7.59
C GLU A 365 10.33 14.24 -7.17
N GLN A 366 9.06 14.44 -6.85
CA GLN A 366 8.53 15.74 -6.46
C GLN A 366 9.05 16.12 -5.07
N THR A 367 9.50 17.36 -4.95
CA THR A 367 10.08 17.91 -3.73
C THR A 367 9.19 18.99 -3.14
N LYS A 368 9.22 19.12 -1.82
CA LYS A 368 8.59 20.24 -1.09
C LYS A 368 9.46 20.58 0.12
N ALA A 369 9.51 21.85 0.49
CA ALA A 369 10.08 22.28 1.76
C ALA A 369 9.03 23.10 2.54
N ALA A 370 9.16 23.10 3.86
CA ALA A 370 8.39 23.96 4.75
C ALA A 370 9.28 24.37 5.92
N GLU A 371 9.21 25.64 6.32
CA GLU A 371 10.01 26.18 7.41
C GLU A 371 9.11 26.78 8.49
N ALA A 372 9.50 26.63 9.74
CA ALA A 372 8.79 27.13 10.90
C ALA A 372 9.78 27.62 11.96
N GLN A 373 9.41 28.69 12.67
CA GLN A 373 10.16 29.19 13.82
C GLN A 373 9.32 29.02 15.09
N VAL A 374 9.96 28.64 16.19
CA VAL A 374 9.31 28.43 17.49
C VAL A 374 10.26 28.80 18.62
N ASN A 375 9.71 29.35 19.71
CA ASN A 375 10.46 29.65 20.92
C ASN A 375 10.46 28.43 21.84
N LEU A 376 11.61 27.79 22.02
CA LEU A 376 11.74 26.57 22.83
C LEU A 376 12.65 26.78 24.04
N LYS A 377 12.57 25.85 24.98
CA LYS A 377 13.43 25.81 26.17
C LYS A 377 14.63 24.90 25.90
N GLN A 378 15.73 25.22 26.56
CA GLN A 378 16.89 24.34 26.69
C GLN A 378 16.46 23.00 27.33
N GLY A 379 17.07 21.90 26.90
CA GLY A 379 16.76 20.54 27.38
C GLY A 379 15.71 19.83 26.51
N ALA A 380 14.98 18.92 27.13
CA ALA A 380 13.99 18.07 26.46
C ALA A 380 12.71 18.83 26.10
N ASN A 381 12.23 18.62 24.87
CA ASN A 381 10.99 19.18 24.32
C ASN A 381 10.22 18.05 23.60
N ASP A 382 8.90 17.92 23.82
CA ASP A 382 8.10 16.86 23.20
C ASP A 382 8.20 16.96 21.67
N PHE A 383 8.60 15.89 20.98
CA PHE A 383 8.70 15.84 19.52
C PHE A 383 7.69 14.87 18.94
N ASN A 384 6.95 15.32 17.91
CA ASN A 384 5.97 14.49 17.21
C ASN A 384 5.97 14.81 15.71
N LEU A 385 6.27 13.82 14.86
CA LEU A 385 6.18 13.92 13.41
C LEU A 385 5.25 12.83 12.87
N TRP A 386 4.21 13.22 12.13
CA TRP A 386 3.39 12.31 11.33
C TRP A 386 3.75 12.40 9.85
N PHE A 387 3.78 11.24 9.20
CA PHE A 387 3.61 11.11 7.76
C PHE A 387 2.57 10.03 7.46
N ALA A 388 1.50 10.41 6.78
CA ALA A 388 0.41 9.50 6.45
C ALA A 388 -0.02 9.67 5.01
N CYS A 389 -0.40 8.59 4.34
CA CYS A 389 -0.87 8.64 2.95
C CYS A 389 -2.24 7.97 2.82
N GLN A 390 -3.20 8.68 2.24
CA GLN A 390 -4.55 8.16 2.06
C GLN A 390 -4.74 7.49 0.69
N ASN A 391 -5.50 6.40 0.71
CA ASN A 391 -6.00 5.66 -0.43
C ASN A 391 -4.87 5.28 -1.39
N LEU A 392 -3.71 4.86 -0.85
CA LEU A 392 -2.53 4.54 -1.66
C LEU A 392 -2.82 3.49 -2.72
N ARG A 393 -3.70 2.52 -2.40
CA ARG A 393 -4.41 1.55 -3.26
C ARG A 393 -4.15 1.78 -4.75
N SER A 394 -3.01 1.32 -5.20
CA SER A 394 -2.56 1.46 -6.58
C SER A 394 -2.95 0.22 -7.37
N PHE A 395 -2.14 -0.20 -8.34
CA PHE A 395 -2.39 -1.45 -9.06
C PHE A 395 -1.88 -2.67 -8.28
N ASN A 396 -0.97 -2.49 -7.31
CA ASN A 396 -0.53 -3.54 -6.39
C ASN A 396 0.01 -2.98 -5.06
N PRO A 397 -0.04 -3.76 -3.96
CA PRO A 397 0.58 -3.40 -2.68
C PRO A 397 2.05 -2.96 -2.75
N SER A 398 2.85 -3.52 -3.68
CA SER A 398 4.27 -3.17 -3.79
C SER A 398 4.52 -1.72 -4.24
N GLN A 399 3.61 -1.15 -5.02
CA GLN A 399 3.64 0.28 -5.39
C GLN A 399 3.21 1.18 -4.22
N ASP A 400 2.29 0.71 -3.37
CA ASP A 400 1.88 1.38 -2.15
C ASP A 400 3.03 1.37 -1.13
N TYR A 401 3.74 0.24 -0.97
CA TYR A 401 4.92 0.17 -0.11
C TYR A 401 6.08 1.04 -0.59
N ARG A 402 6.38 1.02 -1.90
CA ARG A 402 7.39 1.90 -2.52
C ARG A 402 7.11 3.37 -2.27
N THR A 403 5.85 3.76 -2.10
CA THR A 403 5.50 5.13 -1.72
C THR A 403 6.12 5.54 -0.39
N TYR A 404 6.10 4.67 0.61
CA TYR A 404 6.75 4.95 1.90
C TYR A 404 8.27 4.77 1.80
N LYS A 405 8.72 3.64 1.24
CA LYS A 405 10.15 3.28 1.18
C LYS A 405 11.00 4.25 0.36
N ASP A 406 10.50 4.67 -0.81
CA ASP A 406 11.26 5.50 -1.75
C ASP A 406 11.08 7.01 -1.46
N THR A 407 10.28 7.37 -0.45
CA THR A 407 10.07 8.76 -0.01
C THR A 407 11.07 9.13 1.08
N THR A 408 11.74 10.27 0.93
CA THR A 408 12.60 10.85 1.96
C THR A 408 11.94 12.07 2.59
N LEU A 409 11.83 12.06 3.91
CA LEU A 409 11.69 13.27 4.74
C LEU A 409 12.99 13.47 5.51
N SER A 410 13.43 14.71 5.59
CA SER A 410 14.54 15.14 6.45
C SER A 410 14.16 16.43 7.19
N ILE A 411 14.66 16.58 8.42
CA ILE A 411 14.39 17.76 9.26
C ILE A 411 15.72 18.40 9.62
N SER A 412 15.94 19.59 9.09
CA SER A 412 17.07 20.43 9.47
C SER A 412 16.64 21.45 10.53
N HIS A 413 17.58 21.84 11.38
CA HIS A 413 17.37 22.67 12.56
C HIS A 413 18.49 23.69 12.70
N ARG A 414 18.18 24.84 13.31
CA ARG A 414 19.13 25.90 13.64
C ARG A 414 18.76 26.45 15.01
N GLN A 415 19.70 26.40 15.95
CA GLN A 415 19.57 27.03 17.26
C GLN A 415 19.82 28.55 17.17
N PRO A 416 19.33 29.36 18.14
CA PRO A 416 19.59 30.81 18.21
C PRO A 416 21.02 31.28 17.88
N SER A 417 22.05 30.57 18.36
CA SER A 417 23.48 30.88 18.16
C SER A 417 24.08 30.21 16.92
N ASP A 418 23.38 29.28 16.27
CA ASP A 418 23.86 28.59 15.09
C ASP A 418 23.90 29.51 13.85
N SER A 419 25.10 29.64 13.29
CA SER A 419 25.35 30.37 12.04
C SER A 419 24.75 29.70 10.79
N LYS A 420 24.40 28.42 10.86
CA LYS A 420 23.91 27.60 9.73
C LYS A 420 22.87 26.60 10.20
N ILE A 421 21.92 26.27 9.33
CA ILE A 421 20.99 25.16 9.56
C ILE A 421 21.71 23.83 9.31
N THR A 422 21.54 22.86 10.21
CA THR A 422 22.16 21.53 10.15
C THR A 422 21.08 20.45 10.11
N LEU A 423 21.38 19.27 9.56
CA LEU A 423 20.42 18.16 9.54
C LEU A 423 20.38 17.52 10.94
N LEU A 424 19.19 17.35 11.53
CA LEU A 424 19.06 16.69 12.83
C LEU A 424 19.54 15.23 12.74
N SER A 425 20.18 14.74 13.79
CA SER A 425 20.65 13.36 13.97
C SER A 425 19.87 12.67 15.10
N PHE A 426 19.82 11.33 15.07
CA PHE A 426 19.02 10.56 16.04
C PHE A 426 19.49 10.71 17.50
N ASP A 427 20.76 11.05 17.72
CA ASP A 427 21.36 11.34 19.05
C ASP A 427 20.80 12.60 19.73
N ARG A 428 20.12 13.48 18.98
CA ARG A 428 19.38 14.61 19.54
C ARG A 428 18.07 14.19 20.20
N PHE A 429 17.63 12.94 20.05
CA PHE A 429 16.34 12.45 20.54
C PHE A 429 16.48 11.46 21.72
N SER A 430 15.47 11.40 22.56
CA SER A 430 15.33 10.38 23.61
C SER A 430 13.88 9.95 23.83
N HIS A 431 13.66 8.78 24.43
CA HIS A 431 12.33 8.29 24.86
C HIS A 431 12.38 7.55 26.20
#